data_AF-A0A8I2JYV5-F1
#
_entry.id   AF-A0A8I2JYV5-F1
#
_cell.length_a   1.000
_cell.length_b   1.000
_cell.length_c   1.000
_cell.angle_alpha   90.00
_cell.angle_beta   90.00
_cell.angle_gamma   90.00
#
_symmetry.space_group_name_H-M   'P 1'
#
loop_
_entity.id
_entity.type
_entity.pdbx_description
1 polymer ?
#
loop_
_entity_poly.entity_id
_entity_poly.type
_entity_poly.pdbx_seq_one_letter_code
_entity_poly.pdbx_strand_id
1 'polypeptide(L)'
;MIKRRLLIVGIGALVLFAPSFFTLHAKEAIERPSEGKLWPQITAYKTGYLQVSDLHKIFYQLGGNPHGKPVMVLHGGPGSGCYPTLFRYFNPEKFHIVLHDQRGSGKSQPYAELKENTTWYLVEDIEKLRKHLNLGKVILFGGSWGSTLALAYAETYPQHVNGIIMRGVFTSTKEEIDHFYHGGTAFFFPETHQKLAALVDHPGKKNFAAQLLKKLQSPDPKIREKYARAWAVYESKIALLDMPDQRIENFLKYWNPYAFALIENYYMANGCFFKEGQLLQNADKLADIPIIMVNGRYDMICPPITAYKLQIKLPKSRLIIAEKAGHSESEPPVQRELVKAAKEFE
;
A
#
# COMPACT_ATOMS: atom_id res chain seq x y z
N MET A 1 45.20 47.61 -54.51
CA MET A 1 45.22 46.41 -53.63
C MET A 1 44.40 46.71 -52.38
N ILE A 2 43.31 45.96 -52.19
CA ILE A 2 42.75 45.37 -50.94
C ILE A 2 42.93 46.20 -49.64
N LYS A 3 41.95 46.49 -48.78
CA LYS A 3 40.47 46.31 -48.61
C LYS A 3 40.09 47.24 -47.43
N ARG A 4 39.04 48.10 -47.51
CA ARG A 4 37.66 47.96 -46.95
C ARG A 4 37.58 47.67 -45.43
N ARG A 5 36.67 48.19 -44.58
CA ARG A 5 35.48 49.08 -44.56
C ARG A 5 35.10 49.19 -43.04
N LEU A 6 34.74 50.32 -42.42
CA LEU A 6 33.53 51.17 -42.42
C LEU A 6 32.21 50.56 -41.87
N LEU A 7 31.67 51.15 -40.79
CA LEU A 7 30.28 51.61 -40.47
C LEU A 7 30.11 51.70 -38.92
N ILE A 8 29.87 52.82 -38.21
CA ILE A 8 28.80 53.86 -38.16
C ILE A 8 27.46 53.42 -37.50
N VAL A 9 27.27 53.85 -36.24
CA VAL A 9 26.15 54.58 -35.54
C VAL A 9 24.72 54.42 -36.12
N GLY A 10 23.58 54.27 -35.41
CA GLY A 10 23.11 54.58 -34.04
C GLY A 10 21.78 55.37 -34.12
N ILE A 11 20.90 55.26 -33.08
CA ILE A 11 19.57 55.93 -32.84
C ILE A 11 18.37 55.12 -33.40
N GLY A 12 17.23 54.83 -32.75
CA GLY A 12 16.60 55.16 -31.46
C GLY A 12 15.06 55.20 -31.68
N ALA A 13 14.24 54.50 -30.87
CA ALA A 13 12.78 54.77 -30.71
C ALA A 13 12.14 53.94 -29.57
N LEU A 14 11.34 54.63 -28.76
CA LEU A 14 10.54 54.16 -27.63
C LEU A 14 9.14 53.74 -28.14
N VAL A 15 8.60 52.58 -27.72
CA VAL A 15 7.16 52.25 -27.84
C VAL A 15 6.69 51.55 -26.56
N LEU A 16 5.54 52.00 -26.05
CA LEU A 16 4.90 51.65 -24.78
C LEU A 16 4.07 50.35 -24.84
N PHE A 17 3.96 49.75 -23.65
CA PHE A 17 3.16 48.61 -23.14
C PHE A 17 1.84 48.19 -23.83
N ALA A 18 1.68 46.87 -24.00
CA ALA A 18 0.58 46.07 -23.41
C ALA A 18 0.90 44.56 -23.51
N PRO A 19 0.92 43.75 -22.43
CA PRO A 19 1.02 42.30 -22.53
C PRO A 19 -0.36 41.66 -22.41
N SER A 20 -0.87 41.09 -23.50
CA SER A 20 -1.96 40.11 -23.45
C SER A 20 -1.35 38.73 -23.15
N PHE A 21 -1.22 38.38 -21.87
CA PHE A 21 -0.91 37.02 -21.45
C PHE A 21 -2.19 36.21 -21.29
N PHE A 22 -2.67 35.63 -22.38
CA PHE A 22 -3.45 34.39 -22.32
C PHE A 22 -2.54 33.23 -22.72
N THR A 23 -1.72 32.74 -21.80
CA THR A 23 -1.11 31.42 -21.95
C THR A 23 -2.15 30.36 -21.57
N LEU A 24 -2.89 29.91 -22.58
CA LEU A 24 -3.60 28.64 -22.53
C LEU A 24 -2.56 27.57 -22.19
N HIS A 25 -2.57 27.06 -20.96
CA HIS A 25 -1.82 25.86 -20.63
C HIS A 25 -2.51 24.70 -21.36
N ALA A 26 -2.01 24.35 -22.54
CA ALA A 26 -2.33 23.08 -23.15
C ALA A 26 -1.91 22.00 -22.14
N LYS A 27 -2.89 21.31 -21.54
CA LYS A 27 -2.63 20.08 -20.79
C LYS A 27 -1.96 19.13 -21.79
N GLU A 28 -0.68 18.84 -21.60
CA GLU A 28 -0.04 17.73 -22.30
C GLU A 28 -0.92 16.49 -22.08
N ALA A 29 -1.39 15.90 -23.18
CA ALA A 29 -2.25 14.74 -23.12
C ALA A 29 -1.48 13.60 -22.44
N ILE A 30 -2.04 13.05 -21.35
CA ILE A 30 -1.43 11.91 -20.68
C ILE A 30 -1.49 10.72 -21.65
N GLU A 31 -0.33 10.23 -22.07
CA GLU A 31 -0.25 9.08 -22.96
C GLU A 31 -0.90 7.86 -22.31
N ARG A 32 -1.87 7.27 -23.01
CA ARG A 32 -2.60 6.09 -22.51
C ARG A 32 -1.68 4.86 -22.58
N PRO A 33 -1.48 4.14 -21.47
CA PRO A 33 -0.67 2.93 -21.48
C PRO A 33 -1.36 1.82 -22.28
N SER A 34 -0.57 0.87 -22.78
CA SER A 34 -1.10 -0.41 -23.27
C SER A 34 -1.83 -1.16 -22.15
N GLU A 35 -2.78 -2.02 -22.52
CA GLU A 35 -3.68 -2.66 -21.56
C GLU A 35 -2.93 -3.41 -20.45
N GLY A 36 -3.25 -3.06 -19.20
CA GLY A 36 -2.65 -3.68 -18.01
C GLY A 36 -1.20 -3.25 -17.74
N LYS A 37 -0.74 -2.13 -18.31
CA LYS A 37 0.48 -1.45 -17.87
C LYS A 37 0.12 -0.29 -16.93
N LEU A 38 1.02 0.00 -16.00
CA LEU A 38 0.91 1.16 -15.11
C LEU A 38 0.80 2.46 -15.93
N TRP A 39 -0.08 3.35 -15.48
CA TRP A 39 -0.20 4.72 -16.00
C TRP A 39 1.10 5.51 -15.82
N PRO A 40 1.32 6.61 -16.56
CA PRO A 40 2.46 7.49 -16.35
C PRO A 40 2.58 7.95 -14.90
N GLN A 41 3.81 8.19 -14.43
CA GLN A 41 4.01 8.73 -13.10
C GLN A 41 3.38 10.12 -13.01
N ILE A 42 2.60 10.35 -11.96
CA ILE A 42 2.07 11.66 -11.61
C ILE A 42 2.60 12.11 -10.25
N THR A 43 2.51 13.40 -9.99
CA THR A 43 2.77 13.99 -8.68
C THR A 43 1.44 14.24 -7.98
N ALA A 44 1.42 14.11 -6.65
CA ALA A 44 0.27 14.52 -5.86
C ALA A 44 0.02 16.02 -6.07
N TYR A 45 -1.22 16.41 -6.39
CA TYR A 45 -1.59 17.82 -6.52
C TYR A 45 -1.78 18.48 -5.15
N LYS A 46 -1.98 17.69 -4.10
CA LYS A 46 -2.08 18.16 -2.72
C LYS A 46 -1.53 17.10 -1.77
N THR A 47 -0.90 17.55 -0.69
CA THR A 47 -0.55 16.70 0.46
C THR A 47 -1.00 17.40 1.74
N GLY A 48 -1.17 16.64 2.83
CA GLY A 48 -1.60 17.21 4.10
C GLY A 48 -1.49 16.23 5.25
N TYR A 49 -1.78 16.74 6.44
CA TYR A 49 -1.93 15.95 7.66
C TYR A 49 -3.35 16.12 8.19
N LEU A 50 -3.94 15.04 8.70
CA LEU A 50 -5.21 15.06 9.42
C LEU A 50 -4.97 14.63 10.87
N GLN A 51 -5.31 15.49 11.83
CA GLN A 51 -5.35 15.12 13.24
C GLN A 51 -6.51 14.15 13.47
N VAL A 52 -6.22 12.94 13.95
CA VAL A 52 -7.21 11.87 14.15
C VAL A 52 -7.43 11.49 15.60
N SER A 53 -6.52 11.88 16.50
CA SER A 53 -6.68 11.89 17.96
C SER A 53 -5.78 12.96 18.56
N ASP A 54 -5.73 13.15 19.88
CA ASP A 54 -4.78 14.09 20.49
C ASP A 54 -3.31 13.71 20.21
N LEU A 55 -3.05 12.41 20.00
CA LEU A 55 -1.72 11.88 19.74
C LEU A 55 -1.37 11.84 18.25
N HIS A 56 -2.28 11.38 17.40
CA HIS A 56 -1.96 10.99 16.02
C HIS A 56 -2.37 12.01 14.96
N LYS A 57 -1.45 12.26 14.02
CA LYS A 57 -1.68 12.94 12.74
C LYS A 57 -1.32 12.00 11.59
N ILE A 58 -2.29 11.66 10.75
CA ILE A 58 -2.04 10.84 9.56
C ILE A 58 -1.67 11.71 8.36
N PHE A 59 -0.67 11.31 7.59
CA PHE A 59 -0.28 11.97 6.35
C PHE A 59 -1.11 11.44 5.18
N TYR A 60 -1.50 12.32 4.27
CA TYR A 60 -2.20 11.93 3.04
C TYR A 60 -1.72 12.72 1.81
N GLN A 61 -1.92 12.12 0.64
CA GLN A 61 -1.60 12.66 -0.67
C GLN A 61 -2.78 12.46 -1.61
N LEU A 62 -3.09 13.50 -2.39
CA LEU A 62 -4.17 13.48 -3.38
C LEU A 62 -3.56 13.58 -4.78
N GLY A 63 -3.92 12.65 -5.65
CA GLY A 63 -3.48 12.60 -7.05
C GLY A 63 -4.64 12.34 -8.00
N GLY A 64 -4.35 12.39 -9.30
CA GLY A 64 -5.34 12.22 -10.36
C GLY A 64 -6.25 13.44 -10.52
N ASN A 65 -7.53 13.20 -10.80
CA ASN A 65 -8.53 14.22 -11.06
C ASN A 65 -9.32 14.51 -9.76
N PRO A 66 -9.28 15.74 -9.21
CA PRO A 66 -10.04 16.11 -8.01
C PRO A 66 -11.57 15.89 -8.11
N HIS A 67 -12.10 15.84 -9.33
CA HIS A 67 -13.51 15.59 -9.63
C HIS A 67 -13.78 14.16 -10.13
N GLY A 68 -12.75 13.30 -10.11
CA GLY A 68 -12.86 11.90 -10.49
C GLY A 68 -13.53 11.02 -9.43
N LYS A 69 -13.70 9.74 -9.75
CA LYS A 69 -14.19 8.73 -8.81
C LYS A 69 -13.21 8.58 -7.64
N PRO A 70 -13.66 8.69 -6.37
CA PRO A 70 -12.75 8.63 -5.24
C PRO A 70 -12.30 7.19 -4.97
N VAL A 71 -10.99 7.01 -4.89
CA VAL A 71 -10.36 5.75 -4.48
C VAL A 71 -9.44 6.00 -3.30
N MET A 72 -9.60 5.22 -2.25
CA MET A 72 -8.74 5.24 -1.07
C MET A 72 -7.80 4.02 -1.11
N VAL A 73 -6.50 4.29 -1.14
CA VAL A 73 -5.47 3.25 -1.15
C VAL A 73 -5.08 2.93 0.29
N LEU A 74 -5.15 1.64 0.63
CA LEU A 74 -4.80 1.09 1.92
C LEU A 74 -3.49 0.30 1.76
N HIS A 75 -2.37 0.85 2.23
CA HIS A 75 -1.08 0.16 2.11
C HIS A 75 -1.00 -1.08 3.01
N GLY A 76 -0.10 -2.00 2.65
CA GLY A 76 0.16 -3.25 3.36
C GLY A 76 1.09 -3.10 4.58
N GLY A 77 1.65 -4.24 4.97
CA GLY A 77 2.41 -4.46 6.20
C GLY A 77 1.58 -5.22 7.24
N PRO A 78 1.10 -4.57 8.33
CA PRO A 78 0.96 -3.12 8.50
C PRO A 78 2.28 -2.37 8.75
N GLY A 79 2.23 -1.05 8.59
CA GLY A 79 3.35 -0.17 8.95
C GLY A 79 4.28 0.26 7.82
N SER A 80 4.02 -0.15 6.56
CA SER A 80 4.89 0.18 5.42
C SER A 80 4.81 1.64 4.96
N GLY A 81 3.60 2.22 4.95
CA GLY A 81 3.32 3.52 4.32
C GLY A 81 3.07 3.41 2.80
N CYS A 82 2.51 4.46 2.22
CA CYS A 82 2.30 4.59 0.78
C CYS A 82 3.55 5.14 0.06
N TYR A 83 3.67 4.83 -1.24
CA TYR A 83 4.74 5.34 -2.10
C TYR A 83 4.19 5.80 -3.46
N PRO A 84 4.85 6.75 -4.17
CA PRO A 84 4.27 7.44 -5.32
C PRO A 84 3.87 6.58 -6.52
N THR A 85 4.46 5.38 -6.67
CA THR A 85 4.09 4.46 -7.74
C THR A 85 2.65 3.95 -7.60
N LEU A 86 2.06 3.97 -6.40
CA LEU A 86 0.67 3.55 -6.17
C LEU A 86 -0.34 4.40 -6.94
N PHE A 87 -0.03 5.64 -7.29
CA PHE A 87 -0.89 6.44 -8.18
C PHE A 87 -1.07 5.81 -9.56
N ARG A 88 -0.06 5.07 -10.03
CA ARG A 88 0.00 4.57 -11.41
C ARG A 88 -0.91 3.38 -11.69
N TYR A 89 -1.59 2.85 -10.68
CA TYR A 89 -2.61 1.81 -10.87
C TYR A 89 -3.93 2.35 -11.41
N PHE A 90 -4.13 3.67 -11.36
CA PHE A 90 -5.38 4.32 -11.69
C PHE A 90 -5.22 5.29 -12.84
N ASN A 91 -6.26 5.40 -13.66
CA ASN A 91 -6.33 6.42 -14.68
C ASN A 91 -6.41 7.81 -14.02
N PRO A 92 -5.39 8.68 -14.19
CA PRO A 92 -5.34 9.96 -13.50
C PRO A 92 -6.41 10.95 -14.00
N GLU A 93 -7.03 10.71 -15.16
CA GLU A 93 -8.13 11.54 -15.66
C GLU A 93 -9.48 11.15 -15.04
N LYS A 94 -9.61 9.92 -14.53
CA LYS A 94 -10.87 9.34 -14.05
C LYS A 94 -10.99 9.25 -12.54
N PHE A 95 -9.86 9.09 -11.84
CA PHE A 95 -9.86 8.85 -10.40
C PHE A 95 -9.36 10.04 -9.60
N HIS A 96 -10.03 10.32 -8.49
CA HIS A 96 -9.50 11.09 -7.37
C HIS A 96 -8.81 10.12 -6.41
N ILE A 97 -7.49 10.06 -6.47
CA ILE A 97 -6.70 9.03 -5.79
C ILE A 97 -6.21 9.56 -4.44
N VAL A 98 -6.58 8.88 -3.36
CA VAL A 98 -6.18 9.21 -1.98
C VAL A 98 -5.20 8.15 -1.48
N LEU A 99 -3.93 8.53 -1.36
CA LEU A 99 -2.94 7.74 -0.62
C LEU A 99 -2.85 8.29 0.80
N HIS A 100 -2.80 7.43 1.81
CA HIS A 100 -2.58 7.86 3.18
C HIS A 100 -1.69 6.87 3.92
N ASP A 101 -0.85 7.39 4.80
CA ASP A 101 -0.02 6.58 5.66
C ASP A 101 -0.79 6.30 6.96
N GLN A 102 -0.93 5.03 7.32
CA GLN A 102 -1.59 4.61 8.56
C GLN A 102 -0.78 5.06 9.79
N ARG A 103 -1.38 5.02 10.99
CA ARG A 103 -0.74 5.45 12.25
C ARG A 103 0.65 4.84 12.41
N GLY A 104 1.62 5.67 12.79
CA GLY A 104 3.01 5.24 13.00
C GLY A 104 3.81 4.89 11.74
N SER A 105 3.22 4.92 10.56
CA SER A 105 3.87 4.50 9.31
C SER A 105 4.20 5.67 8.39
N GLY A 106 5.14 5.47 7.47
CA GLY A 106 5.51 6.46 6.46
C GLY A 106 5.82 7.84 7.06
N LYS A 107 5.05 8.85 6.67
CA LYS A 107 5.15 10.23 7.17
C LYS A 107 4.18 10.54 8.31
N SER A 108 3.28 9.63 8.68
CA SER A 108 2.35 9.83 9.80
C SER A 108 3.08 9.96 11.13
N GLN A 109 2.51 10.77 12.02
CA GLN A 109 3.13 11.18 13.26
C GLN A 109 2.28 10.77 14.48
N PRO A 110 2.91 10.29 15.56
CA PRO A 110 4.35 10.05 15.72
C PRO A 110 4.81 8.78 14.97
N TYR A 111 6.01 8.81 14.39
CA TYR A 111 6.57 7.67 13.66
C TYR A 111 6.84 6.48 14.61
N ALA A 112 6.50 5.27 14.17
CA ALA A 112 6.62 4.02 14.93
C ALA A 112 5.85 3.99 16.28
N GLU A 113 4.78 4.78 16.41
CA GLU A 113 3.93 4.80 17.61
C GLU A 113 2.89 3.66 17.61
N LEU A 114 2.81 2.94 18.73
CA LEU A 114 1.91 1.79 18.94
C LEU A 114 0.68 2.15 19.79
N LYS A 115 0.76 3.20 20.61
CA LYS A 115 -0.38 3.68 21.38
C LYS A 115 -1.48 4.14 20.44
N GLU A 116 -2.72 3.75 20.72
CA GLU A 116 -3.89 4.00 19.85
C GLU A 116 -3.68 3.52 18.40
N ASN A 117 -2.93 2.43 18.19
CA ASN A 117 -2.66 1.90 16.86
C ASN A 117 -3.23 0.47 16.74
N THR A 118 -4.55 0.35 16.63
CA THR A 118 -5.22 -0.93 16.39
C THR A 118 -6.04 -0.86 15.10
N THR A 119 -6.45 -2.01 14.58
CA THR A 119 -7.33 -2.12 13.41
C THR A 119 -8.51 -1.16 13.49
N TRP A 120 -9.18 -1.08 14.64
CA TRP A 120 -10.38 -0.26 14.80
C TRP A 120 -10.07 1.24 14.79
N TYR A 121 -8.91 1.66 15.30
CA TYR A 121 -8.45 3.04 15.13
C TYR A 121 -8.17 3.36 13.65
N LEU A 122 -7.58 2.43 12.90
CA LEU A 122 -7.32 2.62 11.47
C LEU A 122 -8.61 2.68 10.65
N VAL A 123 -9.62 1.85 10.99
CA VAL A 123 -10.96 1.91 10.39
C VAL A 123 -11.60 3.28 10.61
N GLU A 124 -11.53 3.81 11.84
CA GLU A 124 -12.06 5.14 12.15
C GLU A 124 -11.28 6.27 11.45
N ASP A 125 -9.98 6.11 11.25
CA ASP A 125 -9.15 7.09 10.55
C ASP A 125 -9.50 7.18 9.07
N ILE A 126 -9.81 6.05 8.42
CA ILE A 126 -10.30 6.03 7.03
C ILE A 126 -11.62 6.82 6.95
N GLU A 127 -12.54 6.62 7.90
CA GLU A 127 -13.81 7.33 7.92
C GLU A 127 -13.64 8.84 8.17
N LYS A 128 -12.75 9.23 9.10
CA LYS A 128 -12.38 10.62 9.34
C LYS A 128 -11.78 11.27 8.10
N LEU A 129 -10.88 10.57 7.40
CA LEU A 129 -10.26 11.08 6.19
C LEU A 129 -11.26 11.22 5.04
N ARG A 130 -12.16 10.25 4.86
CA ARG A 130 -13.25 10.32 3.88
C ARG A 130 -14.13 11.56 4.10
N LYS A 131 -14.52 11.82 5.35
CA LYS A 131 -15.32 13.00 5.74
C LYS A 131 -14.53 14.31 5.57
N HIS A 132 -13.28 14.36 6.02
CA HIS A 132 -12.40 15.53 5.89
C HIS A 132 -12.22 15.97 4.44
N LEU A 133 -12.12 15.00 3.53
CA LEU A 133 -12.00 15.24 2.09
C LEU A 133 -13.35 15.40 1.38
N ASN A 134 -14.47 15.38 2.11
CA ASN A 134 -15.84 15.46 1.62
C ASN A 134 -16.14 14.45 0.48
N LEU A 135 -15.68 13.21 0.65
CA LEU A 135 -15.90 12.15 -0.32
C LEU A 135 -17.24 11.46 -0.06
N GLY A 136 -17.94 11.09 -1.13
CA GLY A 136 -19.14 10.24 -1.05
C GLY A 136 -18.80 8.79 -0.73
N LYS A 137 -19.32 7.85 -1.54
CA LYS A 137 -18.86 6.45 -1.51
C LYS A 137 -17.49 6.35 -2.16
N VAL A 138 -16.60 5.53 -1.61
CA VAL A 138 -15.24 5.35 -2.10
C VAL A 138 -15.01 3.94 -2.63
N ILE A 139 -14.09 3.81 -3.57
CA ILE A 139 -13.49 2.52 -3.91
C ILE A 139 -12.33 2.27 -2.95
N LEU A 140 -12.25 1.07 -2.39
CA LEU A 140 -11.11 0.66 -1.56
C LEU A 140 -10.14 -0.12 -2.43
N PHE A 141 -8.86 0.27 -2.40
CA PHE A 141 -7.79 -0.47 -3.06
C PHE A 141 -6.76 -0.88 -2.02
N GLY A 142 -6.63 -2.19 -1.74
CA GLY A 142 -5.77 -2.66 -0.66
C GLY A 142 -5.21 -4.05 -0.89
N GLY A 143 -3.89 -4.22 -0.73
CA GLY A 143 -3.22 -5.51 -0.87
C GLY A 143 -2.57 -5.96 0.43
N SER A 144 -2.44 -7.28 0.63
CA SER A 144 -1.89 -7.86 1.87
C SER A 144 -2.71 -7.40 3.08
N TRP A 145 -2.08 -6.90 4.14
CA TRP A 145 -2.75 -6.17 5.22
C TRP A 145 -3.76 -5.11 4.75
N GLY A 146 -3.50 -4.42 3.64
CA GLY A 146 -4.45 -3.46 3.06
C GLY A 146 -5.78 -4.11 2.65
N SER A 147 -5.77 -5.40 2.28
CA SER A 147 -7.00 -6.17 2.03
C SER A 147 -7.77 -6.45 3.33
N THR A 148 -7.06 -6.78 4.41
CA THR A 148 -7.62 -6.96 5.76
C THR A 148 -8.30 -5.69 6.23
N LEU A 149 -7.63 -4.54 6.07
CA LEU A 149 -8.18 -3.24 6.45
C LEU A 149 -9.34 -2.82 5.55
N ALA A 150 -9.31 -3.16 4.27
CA ALA A 150 -10.43 -2.91 3.35
C ALA A 150 -11.68 -3.69 3.77
N LEU A 151 -11.54 -4.98 4.11
CA LEU A 151 -12.63 -5.81 4.61
C LEU A 151 -13.18 -5.25 5.93
N ALA A 152 -12.31 -4.95 6.89
CA ALA A 152 -12.72 -4.40 8.18
C ALA A 152 -13.48 -3.07 8.05
N TYR A 153 -13.00 -2.15 7.21
CA TYR A 153 -13.70 -0.89 6.94
C TYR A 153 -15.04 -1.13 6.25
N ALA A 154 -15.08 -1.98 5.21
CA ALA A 154 -16.30 -2.25 4.47
C ALA A 154 -17.37 -3.00 5.29
N GLU A 155 -16.97 -3.88 6.22
CA GLU A 155 -17.89 -4.55 7.14
C GLU A 155 -18.49 -3.60 8.19
N THR A 156 -17.77 -2.52 8.49
CA THR A 156 -18.18 -1.49 9.46
C THR A 156 -19.03 -0.41 8.80
N TYR A 157 -18.66 -0.02 7.57
CA TYR A 157 -19.26 1.09 6.83
C TYR A 157 -19.66 0.70 5.38
N PRO A 158 -20.47 -0.36 5.17
CA PRO A 158 -20.78 -0.85 3.83
C PRO A 158 -21.45 0.21 2.95
N GLN A 159 -22.25 1.10 3.55
CA GLN A 159 -22.92 2.20 2.86
C GLN A 159 -21.97 3.26 2.27
N HIS A 160 -20.70 3.27 2.67
CA HIS A 160 -19.67 4.21 2.21
C HIS A 160 -18.73 3.59 1.17
N VAL A 161 -18.96 2.35 0.76
CA VAL A 161 -18.11 1.63 -0.19
C VAL A 161 -18.84 1.44 -1.51
N ASN A 162 -18.19 1.82 -2.62
CA ASN A 162 -18.68 1.61 -3.98
C ASN A 162 -18.08 0.38 -4.66
N GLY A 163 -16.97 -0.12 -4.12
CA GLY A 163 -16.30 -1.31 -4.62
C GLY A 163 -14.98 -1.56 -3.91
N ILE A 164 -14.46 -2.78 -4.02
CA ILE A 164 -13.17 -3.17 -3.44
C ILE A 164 -12.33 -3.86 -4.49
N ILE A 165 -11.09 -3.40 -4.65
CA ILE A 165 -10.04 -4.07 -5.41
C ILE A 165 -8.99 -4.49 -4.39
N MET A 166 -8.77 -5.79 -4.24
CA MET A 166 -7.82 -6.32 -3.27
C MET A 166 -6.84 -7.31 -3.88
N ARG A 167 -5.68 -7.44 -3.23
CA ARG A 167 -4.61 -8.35 -3.68
C ARG A 167 -3.98 -9.11 -2.53
N GLY A 168 -3.63 -10.38 -2.74
CA GLY A 168 -2.95 -11.16 -1.71
C GLY A 168 -3.80 -11.18 -0.44
N VAL A 169 -5.02 -11.72 -0.55
CA VAL A 169 -6.05 -11.60 0.51
C VAL A 169 -5.54 -12.21 1.82
N PHE A 170 -5.59 -11.40 2.89
CA PHE A 170 -5.24 -11.79 4.25
C PHE A 170 -6.41 -11.53 5.18
N THR A 171 -6.86 -12.55 5.93
CA THR A 171 -8.01 -12.43 6.86
C THR A 171 -7.63 -12.51 8.33
N SER A 172 -6.33 -12.48 8.64
CA SER A 172 -5.82 -12.48 10.02
C SER A 172 -6.22 -13.69 10.87
N THR A 173 -6.52 -14.83 10.23
CA THR A 173 -6.73 -16.07 10.99
C THR A 173 -5.42 -16.55 11.61
N LYS A 174 -5.53 -17.33 12.69
CA LYS A 174 -4.35 -17.95 13.30
C LYS A 174 -3.61 -18.86 12.31
N GLU A 175 -4.32 -19.56 11.43
CA GLU A 175 -3.74 -20.42 10.39
C GLU A 175 -2.83 -19.61 9.45
N GLU A 176 -3.28 -18.43 9.00
CA GLU A 176 -2.49 -17.56 8.11
C GLU A 176 -1.26 -16.98 8.81
N ILE A 177 -1.41 -16.53 10.06
CA ILE A 177 -0.28 -16.03 10.86
C ILE A 177 0.72 -17.16 11.11
N ASP A 178 0.26 -18.36 11.47
CA ASP A 178 1.14 -19.51 11.70
C ASP A 178 1.83 -19.97 10.41
N HIS A 179 1.17 -19.89 9.25
CA HIS A 179 1.80 -20.15 7.95
C HIS A 179 3.00 -19.23 7.72
N PHE A 180 2.82 -17.93 7.99
CA PHE A 180 3.85 -16.92 7.75
C PHE A 180 4.99 -16.95 8.77
N TYR A 181 4.73 -17.27 10.04
CA TYR A 181 5.72 -17.23 11.12
C TYR A 181 6.27 -18.60 11.54
N HIS A 182 5.41 -19.62 11.61
CA HIS A 182 5.68 -20.87 12.35
C HIS A 182 6.07 -22.07 11.48
N GLY A 183 6.13 -21.91 10.15
CA GLY A 183 6.79 -22.90 9.28
C GLY A 183 6.15 -23.17 7.93
N GLY A 184 4.98 -22.58 7.62
CA GLY A 184 4.35 -22.75 6.31
C GLY A 184 5.25 -22.29 5.16
N THR A 185 5.89 -21.13 5.32
CA THR A 185 6.90 -20.62 4.37
C THR A 185 8.20 -21.44 4.37
N ALA A 186 8.54 -22.11 5.48
CA ALA A 186 9.79 -22.86 5.62
C ALA A 186 9.84 -24.09 4.69
N PHE A 187 8.69 -24.60 4.24
CA PHE A 187 8.64 -25.66 3.23
C PHE A 187 9.22 -25.24 1.88
N PHE A 188 9.25 -23.94 1.60
CA PHE A 188 9.70 -23.38 0.32
C PHE A 188 10.98 -22.54 0.46
N PHE A 189 11.15 -21.87 1.61
CA PHE A 189 12.31 -21.01 1.91
C PHE A 189 12.97 -21.40 3.24
N PRO A 190 13.47 -22.65 3.37
CA PRO A 190 13.98 -23.15 4.65
C PRO A 190 15.16 -22.34 5.18
N GLU A 191 16.09 -21.93 4.32
CA GLU A 191 17.26 -21.12 4.70
C GLU A 191 16.90 -19.69 5.11
N THR A 192 15.88 -19.10 4.48
CA THR A 192 15.41 -17.76 4.82
C THR A 192 14.63 -17.79 6.13
N HIS A 193 13.74 -18.77 6.32
CA HIS A 193 13.00 -18.97 7.57
C HIS A 193 13.94 -19.29 8.74
N GLN A 194 14.92 -20.18 8.55
CA GLN A 194 15.88 -20.54 9.59
C GLN A 194 16.67 -19.34 10.14
N LYS A 195 17.08 -18.41 9.27
CA LYS A 195 17.77 -17.17 9.69
C LYS A 195 16.91 -16.31 10.62
N LEU A 196 15.61 -16.20 10.34
CA LEU A 196 14.69 -15.47 11.19
C LEU A 196 14.39 -16.25 12.48
N ALA A 197 14.14 -17.55 12.37
CA ALA A 197 13.85 -18.44 13.50
C ALA A 197 14.98 -18.50 14.53
N ALA A 198 16.25 -18.35 14.09
CA ALA A 198 17.40 -18.26 14.97
C ALA A 198 17.42 -17.00 15.87
N LEU A 199 16.52 -16.03 15.65
CA LEU A 199 16.43 -14.79 16.42
C LEU A 199 15.45 -14.87 17.61
N VAL A 200 14.69 -15.96 17.73
CA VAL A 200 13.67 -16.17 18.76
C VAL A 200 13.86 -17.49 19.48
N ASP A 201 13.35 -17.60 20.72
CA ASP A 201 13.46 -18.82 21.51
C ASP A 201 12.28 -19.76 21.19
N HIS A 202 12.57 -21.04 20.98
CA HIS A 202 11.57 -22.08 20.70
C HIS A 202 10.51 -21.66 19.64
N PRO A 203 10.93 -21.38 18.40
CA PRO A 203 10.09 -20.78 17.35
C PRO A 203 8.80 -21.54 17.03
N GLY A 204 8.71 -22.84 17.32
CA GLY A 204 7.50 -23.65 17.11
C GLY A 204 6.54 -23.76 18.30
N LYS A 205 6.85 -23.15 19.45
CA LYS A 205 6.05 -23.29 20.70
C LYS A 205 5.59 -21.96 21.30
N LYS A 206 6.38 -20.90 21.15
CA LYS A 206 6.07 -19.57 21.68
C LYS A 206 5.65 -18.65 20.53
N ASN A 207 4.75 -17.69 20.79
CA ASN A 207 4.31 -16.71 19.80
C ASN A 207 5.52 -15.99 19.18
N PHE A 208 5.78 -16.25 17.90
CA PHE A 208 6.98 -15.78 17.20
C PHE A 208 6.98 -14.25 17.10
N ALA A 209 5.87 -13.67 16.64
CA ALA A 209 5.70 -12.23 16.48
C ALA A 209 5.91 -11.48 17.80
N ALA A 210 5.38 -11.99 18.93
CA ALA A 210 5.56 -11.35 20.23
C ALA A 210 7.03 -11.33 20.70
N GLN A 211 7.82 -12.35 20.33
CA GLN A 211 9.24 -12.39 20.65
C GLN A 211 10.04 -11.38 19.83
N LEU A 212 9.75 -11.24 18.53
CA LEU A 212 10.33 -10.20 17.70
C LEU A 212 9.92 -8.80 18.18
N LEU A 213 8.63 -8.60 18.49
CA LEU A 213 8.10 -7.36 19.02
C LEU A 213 8.85 -6.91 20.28
N LYS A 214 9.11 -7.81 21.22
CA LYS A 214 9.88 -7.50 22.44
C LYS A 214 11.28 -6.96 22.13
N LYS A 215 11.93 -7.47 21.08
CA LYS A 215 13.26 -7.01 20.63
C LYS A 215 13.16 -5.67 19.89
N LEU A 216 12.10 -5.48 19.11
CA LEU A 216 11.79 -4.23 18.41
C LEU A 216 11.41 -3.10 19.38
N GLN A 217 10.92 -3.41 20.60
CA GLN A 217 10.67 -2.44 21.68
C GLN A 217 11.86 -2.24 22.63
N SER A 218 13.03 -2.83 22.33
CA SER A 218 14.23 -2.66 23.15
C SER A 218 14.60 -1.17 23.30
N PRO A 219 15.07 -0.71 24.48
CA PRO A 219 15.61 0.63 24.62
C PRO A 219 16.87 0.84 23.77
N ASP A 220 17.62 -0.23 23.47
CA ASP A 220 18.83 -0.19 22.63
C ASP A 220 18.47 -0.10 21.13
N PRO A 221 18.79 1.01 20.44
CA PRO A 221 18.51 1.17 19.01
C PRO A 221 19.21 0.13 18.13
N LYS A 222 20.39 -0.39 18.51
CA LYS A 222 21.10 -1.40 17.71
C LYS A 222 20.37 -2.73 17.70
N ILE A 223 19.72 -3.08 18.82
CA ILE A 223 18.85 -4.27 18.87
C ILE A 223 17.65 -4.04 17.95
N ARG A 224 17.00 -2.88 18.03
CA ARG A 224 15.84 -2.58 17.17
C ARG A 224 16.18 -2.65 15.68
N GLU A 225 17.30 -2.05 15.28
CA GLU A 225 17.78 -2.05 13.90
C GLU A 225 18.08 -3.47 13.39
N LYS A 226 18.81 -4.27 14.17
CA LYS A 226 19.14 -5.66 13.81
C LYS A 226 17.86 -6.48 13.52
N TYR A 227 16.89 -6.40 14.41
CA TYR A 227 15.65 -7.18 14.31
C TYR A 227 14.72 -6.64 13.22
N ALA A 228 14.63 -5.32 13.07
CA ALA A 228 13.83 -4.71 12.00
C ALA A 228 14.36 -5.08 10.62
N ARG A 229 15.70 -5.06 10.46
CA ARG A 229 16.34 -5.49 9.23
C ARG A 229 16.09 -6.96 8.93
N ALA A 230 16.26 -7.83 9.93
CA ALA A 230 16.03 -9.27 9.74
C ALA A 230 14.59 -9.58 9.30
N TRP A 231 13.61 -8.91 9.91
CA TRP A 231 12.20 -9.02 9.51
C TRP A 231 11.98 -8.57 8.07
N ALA A 232 12.46 -7.36 7.71
CA ALA A 232 12.28 -6.83 6.36
C ALA A 232 12.97 -7.67 5.28
N VAL A 233 14.14 -8.24 5.57
CA VAL A 233 14.81 -9.19 4.65
C VAL A 233 13.95 -10.43 4.43
N TYR A 234 13.44 -11.03 5.51
CA TYR A 234 12.62 -12.24 5.45
C TYR A 234 11.38 -12.04 4.57
N GLU A 235 10.57 -11.02 4.84
CA GLU A 235 9.35 -10.79 4.08
C GLU A 235 9.63 -10.37 2.64
N SER A 236 10.61 -9.49 2.41
CA SER A 236 10.98 -9.08 1.06
C SER A 236 11.41 -10.28 0.21
N LYS A 237 12.15 -11.23 0.80
CA LYS A 237 12.67 -12.41 0.09
C LYS A 237 11.56 -13.31 -0.43
N ILE A 238 10.49 -13.45 0.34
CA ILE A 238 9.37 -14.36 0.01
C ILE A 238 8.18 -13.65 -0.66
N ALA A 239 8.26 -12.32 -0.83
CA ALA A 239 7.21 -11.53 -1.46
C ALA A 239 7.17 -11.65 -2.99
N LEU A 240 8.28 -12.00 -3.65
CA LEU A 240 8.32 -12.25 -5.10
C LEU A 240 8.74 -13.71 -5.37
N LEU A 241 8.39 -14.21 -6.54
CA LEU A 241 8.87 -15.51 -7.02
C LEU A 241 10.39 -15.59 -7.09
N ASP A 242 11.02 -14.50 -7.52
CA ASP A 242 12.47 -14.35 -7.59
C ASP A 242 12.87 -12.98 -7.04
N MET A 243 13.37 -12.98 -5.81
CA MET A 243 13.90 -11.79 -5.14
C MET A 243 15.41 -11.95 -4.90
N PRO A 244 16.28 -11.31 -5.71
CA PRO A 244 17.72 -11.33 -5.48
C PRO A 244 18.11 -10.56 -4.22
N ASP A 245 19.09 -11.07 -3.46
CA ASP A 245 19.55 -10.45 -2.21
C ASP A 245 20.05 -9.02 -2.44
N GLN A 246 20.76 -8.77 -3.54
CA GLN A 246 21.24 -7.42 -3.90
C GLN A 246 20.10 -6.40 -4.04
N ARG A 247 18.92 -6.84 -4.49
CA ARG A 247 17.74 -5.97 -4.61
C ARG A 247 17.20 -5.61 -3.22
N ILE A 248 17.18 -6.57 -2.29
CA ILE A 248 16.79 -6.34 -0.89
C ILE A 248 17.77 -5.35 -0.24
N GLU A 249 19.07 -5.58 -0.42
CA GLU A 249 20.13 -4.70 0.10
C GLU A 249 19.99 -3.26 -0.41
N ASN A 250 19.70 -3.09 -1.71
CA ASN A 250 19.47 -1.78 -2.30
C ASN A 250 18.22 -1.09 -1.71
N PHE A 251 17.15 -1.83 -1.43
CA PHE A 251 15.96 -1.27 -0.77
C PHE A 251 16.27 -0.80 0.65
N LEU A 252 16.94 -1.63 1.44
CA LEU A 252 17.28 -1.34 2.84
C LEU A 252 18.32 -0.23 3.00
N LYS A 253 19.03 0.15 1.93
CA LYS A 253 19.91 1.31 1.91
C LYS A 253 19.15 2.65 1.99
N TYR A 254 17.94 2.70 1.41
CA TYR A 254 17.16 3.94 1.28
C TYR A 254 15.86 3.94 2.08
N TRP A 255 15.46 2.79 2.60
CA TRP A 255 14.26 2.64 3.40
C TRP A 255 14.60 2.11 4.79
N ASN A 256 14.11 2.82 5.82
CA ASN A 256 14.19 2.37 7.19
C ASN A 256 13.02 1.43 7.51
N PRO A 257 13.26 0.13 7.75
CA PRO A 257 12.19 -0.84 7.98
C PRO A 257 11.64 -0.84 9.41
N TYR A 258 12.11 0.05 10.30
CA TYR A 258 11.81 -0.04 11.73
C TYR A 258 10.31 0.04 12.04
N ALA A 259 9.59 1.07 11.57
CA ALA A 259 8.15 1.18 11.80
C ALA A 259 7.39 0.00 11.21
N PHE A 260 7.76 -0.44 10.02
CA PHE A 260 7.17 -1.61 9.37
C PHE A 260 7.31 -2.87 10.23
N ALA A 261 8.54 -3.24 10.60
CA ALA A 261 8.77 -4.42 11.42
C ALA A 261 8.10 -4.33 12.80
N LEU A 262 8.16 -3.17 13.45
CA LEU A 262 7.56 -2.94 14.76
C LEU A 262 6.04 -3.09 14.72
N ILE A 263 5.39 -2.39 13.79
CA ILE A 263 3.92 -2.33 13.71
C ILE A 263 3.39 -3.68 13.23
N GLU A 264 3.99 -4.31 12.23
CA GLU A 264 3.55 -5.61 11.77
C GLU A 264 3.61 -6.67 12.86
N ASN A 265 4.76 -6.80 13.54
CA ASN A 265 4.88 -7.75 14.65
C ASN A 265 3.96 -7.39 15.83
N TYR A 266 3.66 -6.11 16.04
CA TYR A 266 2.66 -5.69 17.03
C TYR A 266 1.26 -6.18 16.67
N TYR A 267 0.84 -6.05 15.41
CA TYR A 267 -0.46 -6.52 14.96
C TYR A 267 -0.54 -8.05 14.99
N MET A 268 0.45 -8.74 14.41
CA MET A 268 0.47 -10.21 14.34
C MET A 268 0.55 -10.86 15.74
N ALA A 269 1.29 -10.26 16.68
CA ALA A 269 1.33 -10.74 18.07
C ALA A 269 -0.03 -10.66 18.78
N ASN A 270 -0.92 -9.76 18.33
CA ASN A 270 -2.24 -9.53 18.91
C ASN A 270 -3.39 -10.03 18.01
N GLY A 271 -3.12 -10.92 17.04
CA GLY A 271 -4.14 -11.43 16.11
C GLY A 271 -4.83 -10.32 15.31
N CYS A 272 -4.08 -9.25 15.00
CA CYS A 272 -4.54 -8.00 14.42
C CYS A 272 -5.82 -7.43 15.06
N PHE A 273 -6.04 -7.69 16.35
CA PHE A 273 -7.18 -7.18 17.11
C PHE A 273 -8.56 -7.65 16.60
N PHE A 274 -8.60 -8.79 15.91
CA PHE A 274 -9.83 -9.45 15.50
C PHE A 274 -10.17 -10.63 16.40
N LYS A 275 -11.45 -11.03 16.39
CA LYS A 275 -11.81 -12.39 16.79
C LYS A 275 -11.42 -13.37 15.68
N GLU A 276 -11.09 -14.61 16.03
CA GLU A 276 -10.70 -15.64 15.06
C GLU A 276 -11.77 -15.82 13.97
N GLY A 277 -11.38 -15.69 12.71
CA GLY A 277 -12.26 -15.85 11.55
C GLY A 277 -13.30 -14.73 11.35
N GLN A 278 -13.21 -13.61 12.09
CA GLN A 278 -14.22 -12.55 12.08
C GLN A 278 -14.53 -12.02 10.66
N LEU A 279 -13.49 -11.74 9.86
CA LEU A 279 -13.67 -11.17 8.52
C LEU A 279 -14.37 -12.14 7.56
N LEU A 280 -14.12 -13.44 7.68
CA LEU A 280 -14.82 -14.45 6.88
C LEU A 280 -16.26 -14.65 7.35
N GLN A 281 -16.51 -14.52 8.66
CA GLN A 281 -17.85 -14.68 9.25
C GLN A 281 -18.79 -13.53 8.90
N ASN A 282 -18.25 -12.30 8.79
CA ASN A 282 -19.00 -11.08 8.47
C ASN A 282 -19.09 -10.77 6.97
N ALA A 283 -18.56 -11.65 6.11
CA ALA A 283 -18.48 -11.41 4.67
C ALA A 283 -19.87 -11.18 4.04
N ASP A 284 -20.94 -11.70 4.63
CA ASP A 284 -22.32 -11.49 4.19
C ASP A 284 -22.71 -9.99 4.12
N LYS A 285 -22.13 -9.15 4.98
CA LYS A 285 -22.32 -7.69 4.95
C LYS A 285 -21.83 -7.04 3.65
N LEU A 286 -20.96 -7.72 2.92
CA LEU A 286 -20.35 -7.24 1.69
C LEU A 286 -21.02 -7.80 0.42
N ALA A 287 -22.10 -8.57 0.57
CA ALA A 287 -22.72 -9.33 -0.53
C ALA A 287 -23.18 -8.48 -1.73
N ASP A 288 -23.45 -7.18 -1.51
CA ASP A 288 -23.88 -6.25 -2.56
C ASP A 288 -22.80 -5.26 -3.00
N ILE A 289 -21.58 -5.38 -2.47
CA ILE A 289 -20.44 -4.56 -2.87
C ILE A 289 -19.71 -5.28 -4.02
N PRO A 290 -19.42 -4.62 -5.16
CA PRO A 290 -18.57 -5.18 -6.20
C PRO A 290 -17.15 -5.39 -5.68
N ILE A 291 -16.63 -6.62 -5.78
CA ILE A 291 -15.32 -7.00 -5.24
C ILE A 291 -14.51 -7.76 -6.30
N ILE A 292 -13.28 -7.30 -6.55
CA ILE A 292 -12.28 -8.01 -7.36
C ILE A 292 -11.07 -8.35 -6.48
N MET A 293 -10.72 -9.62 -6.43
CA MET A 293 -9.56 -10.17 -5.72
C MET A 293 -8.52 -10.65 -6.72
N VAL A 294 -7.28 -10.19 -6.61
CA VAL A 294 -6.13 -10.66 -7.41
C VAL A 294 -5.15 -11.38 -6.48
N ASN A 295 -4.91 -12.68 -6.69
CA ASN A 295 -3.92 -13.42 -5.88
C ASN A 295 -2.89 -14.08 -6.79
N GLY A 296 -1.61 -13.95 -6.46
CA GLY A 296 -0.56 -14.73 -7.11
C GLY A 296 -0.71 -16.21 -6.81
N ARG A 297 -0.56 -17.07 -7.81
CA ARG A 297 -0.66 -18.54 -7.65
C ARG A 297 0.28 -19.06 -6.57
N TYR A 298 1.48 -18.48 -6.48
CA TYR A 298 2.55 -18.86 -5.57
C TYR A 298 2.80 -17.78 -4.53
N ASP A 299 1.75 -17.09 -4.09
CA ASP A 299 1.82 -16.14 -2.98
C ASP A 299 2.18 -16.89 -1.69
N MET A 300 3.41 -16.68 -1.21
CA MET A 300 3.95 -17.36 -0.03
C MET A 300 3.58 -16.66 1.28
N ILE A 301 3.17 -15.40 1.21
CA ILE A 301 2.79 -14.61 2.39
C ILE A 301 1.31 -14.82 2.67
N CYS A 302 0.47 -14.69 1.63
CA CYS A 302 -0.99 -14.81 1.69
C CYS A 302 -1.46 -15.85 0.65
N PRO A 303 -1.38 -17.16 0.97
CA PRO A 303 -1.72 -18.21 0.00
C PRO A 303 -3.15 -18.05 -0.60
N PRO A 304 -3.37 -18.42 -1.88
CA PRO A 304 -4.66 -18.22 -2.56
C PRO A 304 -5.87 -18.85 -1.89
N ILE A 305 -5.67 -19.80 -0.97
CA ILE A 305 -6.75 -20.46 -0.25
C ILE A 305 -7.63 -19.46 0.53
N THR A 306 -7.05 -18.38 1.08
CA THR A 306 -7.84 -17.35 1.78
C THR A 306 -8.79 -16.65 0.82
N ALA A 307 -8.29 -16.18 -0.33
CA ALA A 307 -9.09 -15.53 -1.35
C ALA A 307 -10.18 -16.47 -1.91
N TYR A 308 -9.86 -17.75 -2.06
CA TYR A 308 -10.82 -18.77 -2.49
C TYR A 308 -11.93 -19.03 -1.45
N LYS A 309 -11.56 -19.17 -0.16
CA LYS A 309 -12.52 -19.27 0.96
C LYS A 309 -13.46 -18.05 1.00
N LEU A 310 -12.92 -16.85 0.79
CA LEU A 310 -13.69 -15.61 0.75
C LEU A 310 -14.62 -15.55 -0.48
N GLN A 311 -14.17 -15.95 -1.66
CA GLN A 311 -15.01 -16.01 -2.87
C GLN A 311 -16.21 -16.94 -2.70
N ILE A 312 -16.05 -18.09 -2.03
CA ILE A 312 -17.17 -19.00 -1.73
C ILE A 312 -18.25 -18.30 -0.90
N LYS A 313 -17.85 -17.45 0.05
CA LYS A 313 -18.77 -16.65 0.89
C LYS A 313 -19.35 -15.45 0.15
N LEU A 314 -18.63 -14.93 -0.84
CA LEU A 314 -19.00 -13.79 -1.66
C LEU A 314 -19.13 -14.20 -3.14
N PRO A 315 -20.17 -14.97 -3.53
CA PRO A 315 -20.27 -15.55 -4.87
C PRO A 315 -20.39 -14.50 -5.99
N LYS A 316 -20.78 -13.25 -5.67
CA LYS A 316 -20.79 -12.13 -6.63
C LYS A 316 -19.42 -11.47 -6.82
N SER A 317 -18.43 -11.80 -5.99
CA SER A 317 -17.06 -11.33 -6.14
C SER A 317 -16.33 -12.09 -7.23
N ARG A 318 -15.27 -11.49 -7.78
CA ARG A 318 -14.42 -12.13 -8.79
C ARG A 318 -13.02 -12.37 -8.24
N LEU A 319 -12.62 -13.63 -8.20
CA LEU A 319 -11.25 -14.05 -7.90
C LEU A 319 -10.46 -14.25 -9.21
N ILE A 320 -9.34 -13.56 -9.32
CA ILE A 320 -8.38 -13.68 -10.40
C ILE A 320 -7.11 -14.29 -9.82
N ILE A 321 -6.76 -15.50 -10.27
CA ILE A 321 -5.46 -16.09 -9.93
C ILE A 321 -4.44 -15.70 -10.98
N ALA A 322 -3.47 -14.90 -10.56
CA ALA A 322 -2.33 -14.50 -11.38
C ALA A 322 -1.30 -15.65 -11.42
N GLU A 323 -1.32 -16.40 -12.52
CA GLU A 323 -0.36 -17.47 -12.76
C GLU A 323 1.07 -16.92 -12.89
N LYS A 324 2.05 -17.70 -12.40
CA LYS A 324 3.47 -17.31 -12.38
C LYS A 324 3.74 -15.98 -11.66
N ALA A 325 3.09 -15.79 -10.50
CA ALA A 325 3.34 -14.64 -9.64
C ALA A 325 3.33 -15.01 -8.16
N GLY A 326 4.12 -14.28 -7.38
CA GLY A 326 4.16 -14.32 -5.92
C GLY A 326 3.20 -13.31 -5.29
N HIS A 327 3.58 -12.79 -4.12
CA HIS A 327 2.75 -11.88 -3.33
C HIS A 327 2.70 -10.46 -3.88
N SER A 328 3.84 -9.88 -4.28
CA SER A 328 3.98 -8.45 -4.53
C SER A 328 3.06 -7.94 -5.64
N GLU A 329 2.51 -6.75 -5.44
CA GLU A 329 1.82 -6.00 -6.49
C GLU A 329 2.71 -5.69 -7.71
N SER A 330 4.03 -5.69 -7.51
CA SER A 330 5.02 -5.45 -8.57
C SER A 330 5.30 -6.67 -9.46
N GLU A 331 4.76 -7.85 -9.13
CA GLU A 331 4.80 -9.02 -10.00
C GLU A 331 4.05 -8.71 -11.30
N PRO A 332 4.65 -8.87 -12.49
CA PRO A 332 4.04 -8.42 -13.74
C PRO A 332 2.62 -8.97 -13.98
N PRO A 333 2.30 -10.25 -13.70
CA PRO A 333 0.94 -10.75 -13.82
C PRO A 333 -0.02 -10.08 -12.83
N VAL A 334 0.37 -9.90 -11.56
CA VAL A 334 -0.47 -9.26 -10.52
C VAL A 334 -0.71 -7.79 -10.86
N GLN A 335 0.34 -7.05 -11.21
CA GLN A 335 0.26 -5.65 -11.61
C GLN A 335 -0.74 -5.45 -12.77
N ARG A 336 -0.66 -6.34 -13.77
CA ARG A 336 -1.53 -6.28 -14.95
C ARG A 336 -3.00 -6.43 -14.58
N GLU A 337 -3.32 -7.42 -13.75
CA GLU A 337 -4.71 -7.66 -13.34
C GLU A 337 -5.22 -6.59 -12.38
N LEU A 338 -4.36 -5.99 -11.54
CA LEU A 338 -4.72 -4.83 -10.71
C LEU A 338 -5.08 -3.59 -11.55
N VAL A 339 -4.31 -3.29 -12.59
CA VAL A 339 -4.63 -2.17 -13.51
C VAL A 339 -5.94 -2.42 -14.26
N LYS A 340 -6.17 -3.65 -14.72
CA LYS A 340 -7.44 -4.03 -15.36
C LYS A 340 -8.62 -3.92 -14.41
N ALA A 341 -8.47 -4.41 -13.18
CA ALA A 341 -9.48 -4.29 -12.13
C ALA A 341 -9.82 -2.82 -11.84
N ALA A 342 -8.82 -1.95 -11.70
CA ALA A 342 -9.03 -0.52 -11.51
C ALA A 342 -9.82 0.12 -12.67
N LYS A 343 -9.51 -0.28 -13.92
CA LYS A 343 -10.22 0.20 -15.11
C LYS A 343 -11.71 -0.15 -15.12
N GLU A 344 -12.10 -1.30 -14.57
CA GLU A 344 -13.53 -1.71 -14.49
C GLU A 344 -14.36 -0.82 -13.56
N PHE A 345 -13.71 -0.04 -12.70
CA PHE A 345 -14.37 0.94 -11.83
C PHE A 345 -14.35 2.36 -12.39
N GLU A 346 -13.78 2.62 -13.59
CA GLU A 346 -13.77 3.93 -14.28
C GLU A 346 -15.15 4.43 -14.67
#